data_AF-A0A850BD56-F1
#
_entry.id   AF-A0A850BD56-F1
#
_cell.length_a   1.000
_cell.length_b   1.000
_cell.length_c   1.000
_cell.angle_alpha   90.00
_cell.angle_beta   90.00
_cell.angle_gamma   90.00
#
_symmetry.space_group_name_H-M   'P 1'
#
loop_
_entity.id
_entity.type
_entity.pdbx_description
1 polymer ?
#
loop_
_entity_poly.entity_id
_entity_poly.type
_entity_poly.pdbx_seq_one_letter_code
_entity_poly.pdbx_strand_id
1 'polypeptide(L)'
;MRPEVPLSDEPQRADLILIRREDVPPCDGEAQVLRALWSHLGRDTVLEFKSPVRGFRRTDLKRLVAYGAQYHVLEDERLLSPDELTLVLVVPA
;
A
#
# COMPACT_ATOMS: atom_id res chain seq x y z
N MET A 1 13.56 10.53 25.11
CA MET A 1 13.83 9.78 23.87
C MET A 1 14.01 8.32 24.25
N ARG A 2 13.07 7.43 23.91
CA ARG A 2 13.23 5.98 24.16
C ARG A 2 13.78 5.36 22.88
N PRO A 3 15.00 4.79 22.89
CA PRO A 3 15.66 4.32 21.67
C PRO A 3 15.12 2.98 21.16
N GLU A 4 14.41 2.23 22.00
CA GLU A 4 13.89 0.91 21.66
C GLU A 4 12.45 0.79 22.18
N VAL A 5 11.53 0.45 21.28
CA VAL A 5 10.13 0.17 21.58
C VAL A 5 9.94 -1.33 21.34
N PRO A 6 9.30 -2.08 22.26
CA PRO A 6 8.94 -3.46 21.99
C PRO A 6 8.16 -3.55 20.68
N LEU A 7 8.50 -4.49 19.80
CA LEU A 7 7.79 -4.69 18.51
C LEU A 7 6.28 -4.90 18.67
N SER A 8 5.82 -5.34 19.85
CA SER A 8 4.40 -5.47 20.19
C SER A 8 3.68 -4.12 20.34
N ASP A 9 4.44 -3.09 20.68
CA ASP A 9 3.95 -1.74 20.98
C ASP A 9 4.22 -0.79 19.81
N GLU A 10 4.91 -1.27 18.77
CA GLU A 10 5.10 -0.52 17.54
C GLU A 10 3.76 -0.47 16.79
N PRO A 11 3.29 0.74 16.40
CA PRO A 11 2.08 0.85 15.61
C PRO A 11 2.23 0.08 14.31
N GLN A 12 1.14 -0.52 13.86
CA GLN A 12 1.11 -1.17 12.56
C GLN A 12 1.55 -0.19 11.47
N ARG A 13 2.50 -0.62 10.65
CA ARG A 13 3.14 0.22 9.64
C ARG A 13 3.10 -0.51 8.31
N ALA A 14 2.48 0.13 7.32
CA ALA A 14 2.63 -0.22 5.92
C ALA A 14 3.94 0.37 5.39
N ASP A 15 4.57 -0.29 4.42
CA ASP A 15 5.81 0.22 3.83
C ASP A 15 5.59 1.56 3.10
N LEU A 16 4.53 1.64 2.28
CA LEU A 16 4.21 2.80 1.44
C LEU A 16 2.70 3.01 1.30
N ILE A 17 2.30 4.27 1.24
CA ILE A 17 0.97 4.71 0.79
C ILE A 17 1.21 5.63 -0.41
N LEU A 18 0.63 5.27 -1.56
CA LEU A 18 0.67 6.07 -2.77
C LEU A 18 -0.67 6.76 -2.93
N ILE A 19 -0.65 8.08 -3.10
CA ILE A 19 -1.85 8.91 -3.26
C ILE A 19 -1.78 9.56 -4.63
N ARG A 20 -2.81 9.34 -5.46
CA ARG A 20 -2.92 9.94 -6.78
C ARG A 20 -3.26 11.42 -6.64
N ARG A 21 -2.58 12.26 -7.41
CA ARG A 21 -2.91 13.69 -7.49
C ARG A 21 -4.27 13.87 -8.16
N GLU A 22 -5.14 14.65 -7.54
CA GLU A 22 -6.50 14.93 -8.04
C GLU A 22 -6.53 16.09 -9.04
N ASP A 23 -5.50 16.95 -9.02
CA ASP A 23 -5.40 18.15 -9.84
C ASP A 23 -4.75 17.89 -11.21
N VAL A 24 -4.33 16.65 -11.48
CA VAL A 24 -3.61 16.26 -12.71
C VAL A 24 -4.25 15.02 -13.32
N PRO A 25 -4.50 15.01 -14.65
CA PRO A 25 -4.96 13.80 -15.33
C PRO A 25 -3.99 12.63 -15.14
N PRO A 26 -4.49 11.39 -15.05
CA PRO A 26 -3.66 10.18 -15.08
C PRO A 26 -2.68 10.17 -16.25
N CYS A 27 -1.39 10.02 -15.96
CA CYS A 27 -0.32 9.88 -16.95
C CYS A 27 0.33 8.48 -16.91
N ASP A 28 -0.45 7.46 -16.58
CA ASP A 28 0.01 6.07 -16.36
C ASP A 28 0.81 5.52 -17.56
N GLY A 29 0.51 5.99 -18.78
CA GLY A 29 1.23 5.62 -20.01
C GLY A 29 2.63 6.23 -20.18
N GLU A 30 2.98 7.26 -19.40
CA GLU A 30 4.29 7.91 -19.42
C GLU A 30 5.29 7.27 -18.45
N ALA A 31 4.84 6.28 -17.68
CA ALA A 31 5.66 5.56 -16.73
C ALA A 31 6.87 4.90 -17.38
N GLN A 32 8.07 5.20 -16.86
CA GLN A 32 9.31 4.58 -17.34
C GLN A 32 9.67 3.30 -16.58
N VAL A 33 9.21 3.17 -15.34
CA VAL A 33 9.55 2.10 -14.39
C VAL A 33 8.26 1.48 -13.83
N LEU A 34 8.27 0.16 -13.58
CA LEU A 34 7.12 -0.61 -13.10
C LEU A 34 5.86 -0.39 -13.95
N ARG A 35 5.99 -0.30 -15.29
CA ARG A 35 4.92 0.15 -16.20
C ARG A 35 3.60 -0.61 -16.03
N ALA A 36 3.67 -1.91 -15.78
CA ALA A 36 2.49 -2.75 -15.55
C ALA A 36 1.77 -2.44 -14.23
N LEU A 37 2.45 -1.84 -13.24
CA LEU A 37 1.86 -1.49 -11.95
C LEU A 37 0.94 -0.26 -12.05
N TRP A 38 1.28 0.72 -12.87
CA TRP A 38 0.61 2.04 -12.89
C TRP A 38 -0.88 1.93 -13.18
N SER A 39 -1.28 1.09 -14.14
CA SER A 39 -2.70 0.85 -14.47
C SER A 39 -3.48 0.14 -13.36
N HIS A 40 -2.80 -0.38 -12.34
CA HIS A 40 -3.44 -1.01 -11.17
C HIS A 40 -3.51 -0.07 -9.96
N LEU A 41 -2.88 1.11 -9.99
CA LEU A 41 -2.93 2.04 -8.87
C LEU A 41 -4.26 2.78 -8.85
N GLY A 42 -5.04 2.61 -7.77
CA GLY A 42 -6.26 3.37 -7.52
C GLY A 42 -6.03 4.85 -7.21
N ARG A 43 -7.04 5.49 -6.61
CA ARG A 43 -6.87 6.82 -6.02
C ARG A 43 -5.84 6.76 -4.91
N ASP A 44 -5.95 5.72 -4.09
CA ASP A 44 -5.00 5.39 -3.04
C ASP A 44 -4.52 3.96 -3.19
N THR A 45 -3.27 3.74 -2.83
CA THR A 45 -2.68 2.40 -2.85
C THR A 45 -1.84 2.16 -1.61
N VAL A 46 -2.23 1.15 -0.82
CA VAL A 46 -1.35 0.61 0.23
C VAL A 46 -0.43 -0.41 -0.41
N LEU A 47 0.88 -0.18 -0.30
CA LEU A 47 1.89 -1.02 -0.92
C LEU A 47 2.80 -1.64 0.14
N GLU A 48 2.97 -2.96 0.04
CA GLU A 48 3.90 -3.75 0.83
C GLU A 48 5.00 -4.33 -0.07
N PHE A 49 6.25 -4.26 0.37
CA PHE A 49 7.38 -4.85 -0.32
C PHE A 49 7.93 -6.05 0.47
N LYS A 50 8.14 -7.18 -0.19
CA LYS A 50 8.86 -8.30 0.42
C LYS A 50 10.31 -8.29 -0.02
N SER A 51 11.21 -8.33 0.96
CA SER A 51 12.63 -8.44 0.69
C SER A 51 12.97 -9.79 0.05
N PRO A 52 13.92 -9.87 -0.90
CA PRO A 52 14.36 -11.13 -1.50
C PRO A 52 14.83 -12.18 -0.49
N VAL A 53 15.34 -11.73 0.67
CA VAL A 53 15.85 -12.62 1.72
C VAL A 53 14.75 -13.19 2.63
N ARG A 54 13.52 -12.65 2.56
CA ARG A 54 12.35 -13.14 3.30
C ARG A 54 11.22 -13.42 2.31
N GLY A 55 11.14 -14.67 1.88
CA GLY A 55 10.13 -15.11 0.93
C GLY A 55 8.71 -14.82 1.39
N PHE A 56 7.83 -14.63 0.41
CA PHE A 56 6.42 -14.36 0.60
C PHE A 56 5.73 -15.43 1.46
N ARG A 57 4.93 -15.01 2.44
CA ARG A 57 4.07 -15.87 3.25
C ARG A 57 2.61 -15.46 3.07
N ARG A 58 1.68 -16.41 3.18
CA ARG A 58 0.24 -16.12 3.17
C ARG A 58 -0.18 -15.08 4.22
N THR A 59 0.56 -15.00 5.33
CA THR A 59 0.32 -14.00 6.38
C THR A 59 0.61 -12.57 5.93
N ASP A 60 1.48 -12.37 4.93
CA ASP A 60 1.75 -11.04 4.38
C ASP A 60 0.53 -10.49 3.63
N LEU A 61 -0.16 -11.34 2.87
CA LEU A 61 -1.41 -10.95 2.21
C LEU A 61 -2.50 -10.59 3.24
N LYS A 62 -2.61 -11.38 4.32
CA LYS A 62 -3.56 -11.08 5.41
C LYS A 62 -3.25 -9.74 6.08
N ARG A 63 -1.96 -9.45 6.30
CA ARG A 63 -1.51 -8.17 6.86
C ARG A 63 -1.86 -7.00 5.94
N LEU A 64 -1.58 -7.14 4.65
CA LEU A 64 -1.92 -6.11 3.67
C LEU A 64 -3.43 -5.82 3.62
N VAL A 65 -4.27 -6.86 3.67
CA VAL A 65 -5.74 -6.70 3.77
C VAL A 65 -6.15 -5.98 5.05
N ALA A 66 -5.53 -6.32 6.19
CA ALA A 66 -5.81 -5.64 7.45
C ALA A 66 -5.42 -4.15 7.43
N TYR A 67 -4.28 -3.82 6.82
CA TYR A 67 -3.86 -2.43 6.60
C TYR A 67 -4.85 -1.69 5.69
N GLY A 68 -5.28 -2.32 4.59
CA GLY A 68 -6.30 -1.77 3.71
C GLY A 68 -7.60 -1.45 4.43
N ALA A 69 -8.09 -2.37 5.26
CA ALA A 69 -9.31 -2.14 6.04
C ALA A 69 -9.16 -0.99 7.04
N GLN A 70 -8.03 -0.92 7.76
CA GLN A 70 -7.76 0.19 8.68
C GLN A 70 -7.66 1.53 7.95
N TYR A 71 -6.99 1.54 6.79
CA TYR A 71 -6.83 2.74 5.99
C TYR A 71 -8.17 3.24 5.44
N HIS A 72 -9.01 2.33 4.95
CA HIS A 72 -10.34 2.68 4.45
C HIS A 72 -11.22 3.30 5.53
N VAL A 73 -11.19 2.77 6.77
CA VAL A 73 -11.92 3.34 7.91
C VAL A 73 -11.37 4.72 8.29
N LEU A 74 -10.05 4.91 8.23
CA LEU A 74 -9.42 6.20 8.53
C LEU A 74 -9.80 7.28 7.50
N GLU A 75 -10.00 6.88 6.25
CA GLU A 75 -10.23 7.76 5.10
C GLU A 75 -11.68 7.67 4.56
N ASP A 76 -12.63 7.23 5.39
CA ASP A 76 -14.03 6.95 5.01
C ASP A 76 -14.72 8.13 4.30
N GLU A 77 -14.38 9.36 4.69
CA GLU A 77 -14.93 10.58 4.08
C GLU A 77 -14.33 10.90 2.70
N ARG A 78 -13.14 10.36 2.40
CA ARG A 78 -12.40 10.64 1.15
C ARG A 78 -12.49 9.49 0.15
N LEU A 79 -12.50 8.25 0.63
CA LEU A 79 -12.62 7.02 -0.15
C LEU A 79 -14.05 6.50 -0.09
N LEU A 80 -14.91 7.10 -0.90
CA LEU A 80 -16.36 6.86 -0.93
C LEU A 80 -16.74 5.52 -1.57
N SER A 81 -15.82 4.91 -2.33
CA SER A 81 -16.05 3.62 -2.98
C SER A 81 -14.90 2.63 -2.74
N PRO A 82 -15.18 1.31 -2.56
CA PRO A 82 -14.14 0.32 -2.30
C PRO A 82 -13.09 0.18 -3.41
N ASP A 83 -13.42 0.53 -4.66
CA ASP A 83 -12.50 0.47 -5.80
C ASP A 83 -11.51 1.66 -5.87
N GLU A 84 -11.70 2.68 -5.03
CA GLU A 84 -10.74 3.79 -4.91
C GLU A 84 -9.45 3.37 -4.18
N LEU A 85 -9.53 2.34 -3.34
CA LEU A 85 -8.39 1.79 -2.60
C LEU A 85 -7.85 0.52 -3.24
N THR A 86 -6.59 0.54 -3.66
CA THR A 86 -5.88 -0.65 -4.14
C THR A 86 -4.89 -1.17 -3.11
N LEU A 87 -4.75 -2.50 -3.03
CA LEU A 87 -3.73 -3.16 -2.21
C LEU A 87 -2.70 -3.83 -3.11
N VAL A 88 -1.43 -3.45 -2.98
CA VAL A 88 -0.34 -3.98 -3.81
C VAL A 88 0.68 -4.68 -2.94
N LEU A 89 1.00 -5.92 -3.31
CA LEU A 89 2.10 -6.67 -2.72
C LEU A 89 3.19 -6.90 -3.77
N VAL A 90 4.35 -6.30 -3.57
CA VAL A 90 5.51 -6.50 -4.44
C VAL A 90 6.35 -7.65 -3.89
N VAL A 91 6.44 -8.73 -4.66
CA VAL A 91 7.24 -9.91 -4.34
C VAL A 91 8.36 -10.04 -5.38
N PRO A 92 9.64 -10.07 -4.96
CA PRO A 92 10.75 -10.33 -5.86
C PRO A 92 10.66 -11.77 -6.40
N ALA A 93 11.00 -11.91 -7.67
CA ALA A 93 11.03 -13.19 -8.38
C ALA A 93 12.20 -14.07 -7.92
#